data_AF-A0A2E0G9S5-F1
#
_entry.id   AF-A0A2E0G9S5-F1
#
_cell.length_a   1.000
_cell.length_b   1.000
_cell.length_c   1.000
_cell.angle_alpha   90.00
_cell.angle_beta   90.00
_cell.angle_gamma   90.00
#
_symmetry.space_group_name_H-M   'P 1'
#
loop_
_entity.id
_entity.type
_entity.pdbx_description
1 polymer ?
#
loop_
_entity_poly.entity_id
_entity_poly.type
_entity_poly.pdbx_seq_one_letter_code
_entity_poly.pdbx_strand_id
1 'polypeptide(L)'
;KDIYNRSHQIIDPHTAIAVGVHYKNSYKNSIVLSTAHAAKFPDTVMKAIGINPELPNISEDIYKLHENIIDLPNDVGDINAFITKNFSE
;
A
#
# COMPACT_ATOMS: atom_id res chain seq x y z
N LYS A 1 0.14 5.25 -16.11
CA LYS A 1 0.54 5.29 -17.54
C LYS A 1 1.52 6.42 -17.81
N ASP A 2 1.10 7.71 -17.78
CA ASP A 2 1.97 8.84 -18.16
C ASP A 2 3.32 8.86 -17.43
N ILE A 3 3.31 8.80 -16.10
CA ILE A 3 4.56 8.77 -15.30
C ILE A 3 5.45 7.61 -15.70
N TYR A 4 4.91 6.39 -15.80
CA TYR A 4 5.68 5.22 -16.20
C TYR A 4 6.30 5.40 -17.60
N ASN A 5 5.54 5.90 -18.58
CA ASN A 5 6.04 6.12 -19.94
C ASN A 5 7.17 7.17 -19.99
N ARG A 6 7.15 8.16 -19.09
CA ARG A 6 8.11 9.27 -19.09
C ARG A 6 9.37 9.00 -18.28
N SER A 7 9.26 8.28 -17.16
CA SER A 7 10.36 8.09 -16.22
C SER A 7 10.63 6.63 -15.86
N HIS A 8 9.85 5.69 -16.35
CA HIS A 8 9.85 4.28 -15.94
C HIS A 8 9.60 4.06 -14.44
N GLN A 9 9.16 5.10 -13.71
CA GLN A 9 8.77 4.97 -12.32
C GLN A 9 7.38 4.35 -12.22
N ILE A 10 7.27 3.35 -11.35
CA ILE A 10 6.02 2.72 -10.99
C ILE A 10 5.56 3.33 -9.67
N ILE A 11 4.38 3.94 -9.69
CA ILE A 11 3.77 4.58 -8.52
C ILE A 11 2.45 3.90 -8.18
N ASP A 12 2.11 3.89 -6.90
CA ASP A 12 0.85 3.38 -6.40
C ASP A 12 -0.32 4.32 -6.77
N PRO A 13 -1.58 3.85 -6.70
CA PRO A 13 -2.74 4.67 -7.08
C PRO A 13 -2.92 5.94 -6.26
N HIS A 14 -2.54 5.97 -4.97
CA HIS A 14 -2.64 7.15 -4.11
C HIS A 14 -1.67 8.24 -4.57
N THR A 15 -0.42 7.86 -4.84
CA THR A 15 0.59 8.76 -5.41
C THR A 15 0.15 9.27 -6.79
N ALA A 16 -0.41 8.39 -7.63
CA ALA A 16 -0.91 8.75 -8.96
C ALA A 16 -2.04 9.79 -8.91
N ILE A 17 -2.93 9.73 -7.92
CA ILE A 17 -3.97 10.75 -7.71
C ILE A 17 -3.34 12.12 -7.45
N ALA A 18 -2.38 12.21 -6.52
CA ALA A 18 -1.73 13.48 -6.19
C ALA A 18 -0.94 14.06 -7.38
N VAL A 19 -0.26 13.20 -8.16
CA VAL A 19 0.39 13.60 -9.42
C VAL A 19 -0.63 14.10 -10.44
N GLY A 20 -1.77 13.41 -10.58
CA GLY A 20 -2.84 13.85 -11.48
C GLY A 20 -3.40 15.22 -11.10
N VAL A 21 -3.60 15.47 -9.81
CA VAL A 21 -4.02 16.78 -9.28
C VAL A 21 -2.96 17.86 -9.55
N HIS A 22 -1.67 17.52 -9.37
CA HIS A 22 -0.57 18.43 -9.68
C HIS A 22 -0.62 18.94 -11.12
N TYR A 23 -0.69 18.03 -12.09
CA TYR A 23 -0.76 18.41 -13.51
C TYR A 23 -2.05 19.11 -13.86
N LYS A 24 -3.20 18.63 -13.36
CA LYS A 24 -4.51 19.24 -13.62
C LYS A 24 -4.57 20.71 -13.19
N ASN A 25 -3.88 21.07 -12.11
CA ASN A 25 -3.85 22.44 -11.58
C ASN A 25 -2.60 23.23 -11.99
N SER A 26 -1.70 22.64 -12.77
CA SER A 26 -0.46 23.29 -13.24
C SER A 26 0.40 23.86 -12.09
N TYR A 27 0.50 23.15 -10.96
CA TYR A 27 1.37 23.59 -9.86
C TYR A 27 2.84 23.59 -10.33
N LYS A 28 3.60 24.63 -9.99
CA LYS A 28 5.00 24.77 -10.43
C LYS A 28 6.01 24.15 -9.47
N ASN A 29 5.85 24.40 -8.16
CA ASN A 29 6.78 23.99 -7.11
C ASN A 29 6.03 23.20 -6.03
N SER A 30 5.59 22.00 -6.34
CA SER A 30 4.90 21.14 -5.37
C SER A 30 5.66 19.86 -5.12
N ILE A 31 5.62 19.39 -3.88
CA ILE A 31 6.09 18.07 -3.50
C ILE A 31 4.88 17.14 -3.44
N VAL A 32 4.95 16.02 -4.14
CA VAL A 32 3.96 14.94 -4.03
C VAL A 32 4.48 13.93 -3.01
N LEU A 33 3.69 13.66 -1.97
CA LEU A 33 4.01 12.61 -1.01
C LEU A 33 3.63 11.25 -1.60
N SER A 34 4.62 10.36 -1.74
CA SER A 34 4.39 8.98 -2.15
C SER A 34 3.95 8.16 -0.94
N THR A 35 2.64 7.99 -0.76
CA THR A 35 2.09 7.45 0.50
C THR A 35 2.12 5.93 0.61
N ALA A 36 2.33 5.21 -0.50
CA ALA A 36 2.51 3.77 -0.48
C ALA A 36 3.52 3.30 -1.55
N HIS A 37 4.06 2.09 -1.34
CA HIS A 37 4.80 1.38 -2.37
C HIS A 37 3.81 0.73 -3.36
N ALA A 38 4.17 0.69 -4.65
CA ALA A 38 3.31 0.12 -5.71
C ALA A 38 2.88 -1.34 -5.44
N ALA A 39 3.77 -2.13 -4.81
CA ALA A 39 3.52 -3.52 -4.42
C ALA A 39 2.35 -3.72 -3.44
N LYS A 40 1.87 -2.66 -2.77
CA LYS A 40 0.65 -2.74 -1.93
C LYS A 40 -0.63 -2.77 -2.76
N PHE A 41 -0.59 -2.35 -4.02
CA PHE A 41 -1.77 -2.28 -4.90
C PHE A 41 -1.47 -2.90 -6.28
N PRO A 42 -0.99 -4.15 -6.34
CA PRO A 42 -0.44 -4.75 -7.56
C PRO A 42 -1.48 -4.83 -8.68
N ASP A 43 -2.73 -5.18 -8.36
CA ASP A 43 -3.80 -5.30 -9.35
C ASP A 43 -4.10 -3.98 -10.07
N THR A 44 -4.06 -2.86 -9.33
CA THR A 44 -4.31 -1.54 -9.92
C THR A 44 -3.15 -1.13 -10.83
N VAL A 45 -1.92 -1.44 -10.44
CA VAL A 45 -0.73 -1.20 -11.26
C VAL A 45 -0.76 -2.08 -12.52
N MET A 46 -1.05 -3.37 -12.38
CA MET A 46 -1.20 -4.31 -13.49
C MET A 46 -2.27 -3.84 -14.48
N LYS A 47 -3.46 -3.47 -14.00
CA LYS A 47 -4.54 -2.93 -14.85
C LYS A 47 -4.12 -1.63 -15.56
N ALA A 48 -3.34 -0.78 -14.89
CA ALA A 48 -2.95 0.51 -15.41
C ALA A 48 -1.80 0.43 -16.41
N ILE A 49 -0.78 -0.40 -16.23
CA ILE A 49 0.44 -0.40 -17.06
C ILE A 49 0.89 -1.79 -17.52
N GLY A 50 0.17 -2.85 -17.16
CA GLY A 50 0.50 -4.22 -17.57
C GLY A 50 1.69 -4.83 -16.82
N ILE A 51 2.08 -4.24 -15.68
CA ILE A 51 3.25 -4.66 -14.90
C ILE A 51 2.80 -5.06 -13.50
N ASN A 52 3.28 -6.21 -13.03
CA ASN A 52 3.16 -6.60 -11.64
C ASN A 52 4.32 -5.97 -10.85
N PRO A 53 4.07 -5.06 -9.89
CA PRO A 53 5.14 -4.46 -9.11
C PRO A 53 5.78 -5.49 -8.17
N GLU A 54 7.11 -5.54 -8.16
CA GLU A 54 7.87 -6.42 -7.28
C GLU A 54 7.83 -5.93 -5.82
N LEU A 55 7.91 -6.88 -4.88
CA LEU A 55 8.11 -6.56 -3.48
C LEU A 55 9.51 -5.96 -3.26
N PRO A 56 9.66 -4.98 -2.35
CA PRO A 56 10.97 -4.58 -1.87
C PRO A 56 11.73 -5.78 -1.28
N ASN A 57 13.05 -5.84 -1.47
CA ASN A 57 13.91 -6.93 -0.98
C ASN A 57 13.68 -7.27 0.50
N ILE A 58 13.48 -6.26 1.36
CA ILE A 58 13.22 -6.45 2.80
C ILE A 58 11.94 -7.25 3.12
N SER A 59 11.04 -7.36 2.14
CA SER A 59 9.75 -8.03 2.25
C SER A 59 9.59 -9.19 1.27
N GLU A 60 10.65 -9.63 0.59
CA GLU A 60 10.57 -10.68 -0.45
C GLU A 60 10.00 -12.01 0.06
N ASP A 61 10.26 -12.32 1.33
CA ASP A 61 9.80 -13.54 1.98
C ASP A 61 8.49 -13.39 2.75
N ILE A 62 7.84 -12.22 2.74
CA ILE A 62 6.67 -11.93 3.59
C ILE A 62 5.54 -12.95 3.41
N TYR A 63 5.33 -13.45 2.19
CA TYR A 63 4.31 -14.45 1.86
C TYR A 63 4.68 -15.89 2.23
N LYS A 64 5.93 -16.15 2.62
CA LYS A 64 6.41 -17.47 3.06
C LYS A 64 6.38 -17.61 4.59
N LEU A 65 6.28 -16.49 5.31
CA LEU A 65 6.25 -16.49 6.77
C LEU A 65 4.91 -17.04 7.28
N HIS A 66 4.96 -17.69 8.44
CA HIS A 66 3.74 -18.17 9.11
C HIS A 66 2.94 -17.00 9.66
N GLU A 67 1.65 -16.93 9.31
CA GLU A 67 0.73 -15.93 9.85
C GLU A 67 0.22 -16.36 11.23
N ASN A 68 0.35 -15.48 12.23
CA ASN A 68 -0.19 -15.68 13.57
C ASN A 68 -1.46 -14.82 13.73
N ILE A 69 -2.59 -15.33 13.26
CA ILE A 69 -3.89 -14.65 13.28
C ILE A 69 -4.83 -15.40 14.21
N ILE A 70 -5.58 -14.67 15.03
CA ILE A 70 -6.61 -15.19 15.92
C ILE A 70 -7.93 -14.57 15.47
N ASP A 71 -8.82 -15.41 14.94
CA ASP A 71 -10.16 -15.00 14.56
C ASP A 71 -11.04 -14.81 15.81
N LEU A 72 -11.66 -13.64 15.92
CA LEU A 72 -12.59 -13.31 17.00
C LEU A 72 -13.93 -12.85 16.42
N PRO A 73 -15.04 -13.09 17.13
CA PRO A 73 -16.32 -12.48 16.78
C PRO A 73 -16.22 -10.95 16.75
N ASN A 74 -17.05 -10.32 15.91
CA ASN A 74 -17.22 -8.87 15.93
C ASN A 74 -18.06 -8.44 17.15
N ASP A 75 -17.52 -8.71 18.33
CA ASP A 75 -18.12 -8.41 19.63
C ASP A 75 -17.09 -7.69 20.52
N VAL A 76 -17.54 -6.59 21.13
CA VAL A 76 -16.66 -5.73 21.94
C VAL A 76 -16.23 -6.44 23.23
N GLY A 77 -17.08 -7.28 23.81
CA GLY A 77 -16.77 -8.05 25.01
C GLY A 77 -15.68 -9.08 24.77
N ASP A 78 -15.80 -9.85 23.68
CA ASP A 78 -14.81 -10.85 23.29
C ASP A 78 -13.43 -10.24 22.99
N ILE A 79 -13.40 -9.12 22.24
CA ILE A 79 -12.16 -8.39 21.93
C ILE A 79 -11.51 -7.87 23.22
N ASN A 80 -12.27 -7.23 24.11
CA ASN A 80 -11.75 -6.70 25.37
C ASN A 80 -11.22 -7.80 26.30
N ALA A 81 -11.92 -8.92 26.40
CA ALA A 81 -11.50 -10.07 27.20
C ALA A 81 -10.20 -10.67 26.64
N PHE A 82 -10.08 -10.78 25.31
CA PHE A 82 -8.86 -11.25 24.65
C PHE A 82 -7.67 -10.32 24.92
N ILE A 83 -7.83 -9.00 24.76
CA ILE A 83 -6.76 -8.03 25.02
C ILE A 83 -6.33 -8.10 26.48
N THR A 84 -7.27 -8.02 27.42
CA THR A 84 -6.97 -8.02 28.86
C THR A 84 -6.26 -9.30 29.30
N LYS A 85 -6.66 -10.46 28.76
CA LYS A 85 -6.06 -11.76 29.09
C LYS A 85 -4.61 -11.89 28.59
N ASN A 86 -4.28 -11.27 27.46
CA ASN A 86 -2.98 -11.44 26.79
C ASN A 86 -2.02 -10.24 26.98
N PHE A 87 -2.48 -9.17 27.62
CA PHE A 87 -1.62 -8.07 28.02
C PHE A 87 -0.71 -8.51 29.18
N SER A 88 0.60 -8.34 29.01
CA SER A 88 1.61 -8.48 30.06
C SER A 88 2.35 -7.14 30.16
N GLU A 89 2.65 -6.69 31.38
CA GLU A 89 3.44 -5.47 31.61
C GLU A 89 4.91 -5.60 31.16
#